data_AF-A0A2T7PKB0-F1
#
_entry.id   AF-A0A2T7PKB0-F1
#
_cell.length_a   1.000
_cell.length_b   1.000
_cell.length_c   1.000
_cell.angle_alpha   90.00
_cell.angle_beta   90.00
_cell.angle_gamma   90.00
#
_symmetry.space_group_name_H-M   'P 1'
#
loop_
_entity.id
_entity.type
_entity.pdbx_description
1 polymer ?
#
loop_
_entity_poly.entity_id
_entity_poly.type
_entity_poly.pdbx_seq_one_letter_code
_entity_poly.pdbx_strand_id
1 'polypeptide(L)'
;MDREGRHKGGVLILVKNNIPARDFQVDTNQQAEINGVKITVDSTVLTIFNLYCPPDKELSLQTLDIPAENCLAVGDFNSHSTCWGYDETDNRGEEVEDWQIDSKMVLLNDPEDPPTFFSRRWVSSTTPDLAFATDDLSKKTTRGVQNQLGGSDHRPVKLAINLQYRPQDSKTFPRWNYKKANWDTFVSLSDQYTKGIRVADQNINRAIDAFNKAILKAASEAIPRGARKKL
;
A
#
# COMPACT_ATOMS: atom_id res chain seq x y z
N MET A 1 -6.23 -3.19 10.35
CA MET A 1 -7.66 -3.41 10.65
C MET A 1 -8.06 -4.68 9.94
N ASP A 2 -8.48 -5.71 10.68
CA ASP A 2 -9.14 -6.88 10.10
C ASP A 2 -10.65 -6.70 10.24
N ARG A 3 -11.42 -7.15 9.26
CA ARG A 3 -12.89 -7.06 9.25
C ARG A 3 -13.50 -7.98 10.30
N GLU A 4 -14.52 -7.49 11.03
CA GLU A 4 -15.43 -8.39 11.74
C GLU A 4 -16.33 -9.11 10.72
N GLY A 5 -16.25 -10.45 10.66
CA GLY A 5 -17.18 -11.29 9.89
C GLY A 5 -16.82 -11.60 8.42
N ARG A 6 -15.68 -11.14 7.88
CA ARG A 6 -15.17 -11.56 6.56
C ARG A 6 -13.65 -11.77 6.56
N HIS A 7 -13.19 -12.90 6.02
CA HIS A 7 -11.77 -13.31 6.00
C HIS A 7 -10.87 -12.61 4.96
N LYS A 8 -11.33 -11.54 4.29
CA LYS A 8 -10.62 -10.95 3.14
C LYS A 8 -10.75 -9.42 3.11
N GLY A 9 -9.61 -8.75 2.97
CA GLY A 9 -9.43 -7.30 2.93
C GLY A 9 -8.12 -6.89 3.59
N GLY A 10 -7.65 -5.68 3.33
CA GLY A 10 -6.57 -5.04 4.06
C GLY A 10 -5.76 -4.10 3.17
N VAL A 11 -5.66 -2.83 3.57
CA VAL A 11 -4.66 -1.89 3.04
C VAL A 11 -3.44 -1.82 3.94
N LEU A 12 -2.25 -1.76 3.34
CA LEU A 12 -0.98 -1.59 4.04
C LEU A 12 -0.15 -0.51 3.33
N ILE A 13 0.40 0.42 4.11
CA ILE A 13 1.43 1.36 3.64
C ILE A 13 2.75 0.97 4.28
N LEU A 14 3.78 0.81 3.46
CA LEU A 14 5.16 0.62 3.92
C LEU A 14 5.99 1.85 3.59
N VAL A 15 6.49 2.54 4.62
CA VAL A 15 7.41 3.67 4.46
C VAL A 15 8.83 3.24 4.80
N LYS A 16 9.79 3.68 3.98
CA LYS A 16 11.21 3.40 4.22
C LYS A 16 11.68 4.08 5.51
N ASN A 17 12.42 3.36 6.36
CA ASN A 17 12.83 3.82 7.71
C ASN A 17 13.53 5.19 7.78
N ASN A 18 14.11 5.69 6.69
CA ASN A 18 14.80 6.97 6.66
C ASN A 18 13.90 8.15 6.22
N ILE A 19 12.61 7.90 6.02
CA ILE A 19 11.61 8.92 5.70
C ILE A 19 10.73 9.10 6.95
N PRO A 20 10.75 10.29 7.60
CA PRO A 20 9.82 10.59 8.67
C PRO A 20 8.38 10.42 8.19
N ALA A 21 7.58 9.68 8.96
CA ALA A 21 6.21 9.35 8.60
C ALA A 21 5.31 9.33 9.82
N ARG A 22 4.05 9.71 9.63
CA ARG A 22 2.97 9.60 10.61
C ARG A 22 1.73 9.05 9.92
N ASP A 23 1.30 7.87 10.33
CA ASP A 23 0.05 7.29 9.86
C ASP A 23 -1.16 7.97 10.52
N PHE A 24 -2.30 7.86 9.85
CA PHE A 24 -3.60 8.26 10.37
C PHE A 24 -4.69 7.40 9.73
N GLN A 25 -5.81 7.26 10.44
CA GLN A 25 -6.95 6.47 9.99
C GLN A 25 -7.98 7.37 9.31
N VAL A 26 -8.69 6.81 8.33
CA VAL A 26 -9.85 7.43 7.69
C VAL A 26 -11.07 6.58 8.07
N ASP A 27 -12.08 7.19 8.67
CA ASP A 27 -13.30 6.49 9.04
C ASP A 27 -14.28 6.48 7.86
N THR A 28 -14.51 5.29 7.32
CA THR A 28 -15.40 5.03 6.20
C THR A 28 -16.66 4.29 6.61
N ASN A 29 -16.95 4.18 7.92
CA ASN A 29 -18.07 3.39 8.44
C ASN A 29 -18.09 1.94 7.91
N GLN A 30 -16.90 1.30 7.80
CA GLN A 30 -16.73 -0.08 7.31
C GLN A 30 -17.14 -0.30 5.83
N GLN A 31 -17.08 0.76 5.01
CA GLN A 31 -17.28 0.68 3.57
C GLN A 31 -15.95 0.41 2.86
N ALA A 32 -15.31 1.42 2.27
CA ALA A 32 -13.97 1.34 1.71
C ALA A 32 -12.90 1.17 2.80
N GLU A 33 -11.79 0.52 2.46
CA GLU A 33 -10.64 0.42 3.34
C GLU A 33 -9.62 1.47 2.95
N ILE A 34 -9.44 2.48 3.82
CA ILE A 34 -8.58 3.62 3.54
C ILE A 34 -7.65 3.83 4.72
N ASN A 35 -6.36 3.97 4.46
CA ASN A 35 -5.41 4.50 5.42
C ASN A 35 -4.60 5.64 4.82
N GLY A 36 -4.15 6.53 5.69
CA GLY A 36 -3.37 7.70 5.31
C GLY A 36 -2.00 7.68 5.96
N VAL A 37 -1.03 8.26 5.28
CA VAL A 37 0.27 8.60 5.87
C VAL A 37 0.67 10.01 5.47
N LYS A 38 1.21 10.77 6.41
CA LYS A 38 1.96 11.99 6.13
C LYS A 38 3.44 11.64 6.15
N ILE A 39 4.13 11.85 5.03
CA ILE A 39 5.58 11.70 4.95
C ILE A 39 6.24 13.07 4.84
N THR A 40 7.41 13.24 5.45
CA THR A 40 8.20 14.47 5.33
C THR A 40 9.43 14.20 4.48
N VAL A 41 9.56 14.93 3.39
CA VAL A 41 10.71 14.88 2.49
C VAL A 41 11.34 16.27 2.49
N ASP A 42 12.52 16.38 3.10
CA ASP A 42 13.17 17.65 3.45
C ASP A 42 12.23 18.56 4.26
N SER A 43 11.68 19.62 3.65
CA SER A 43 10.70 20.53 4.26
C SER A 43 9.27 20.36 3.74
N THR A 44 9.05 19.43 2.80
CA THR A 44 7.74 19.19 2.18
C THR A 44 7.03 18.05 2.89
N VAL A 45 5.78 18.28 3.30
CA VAL A 45 4.91 17.23 3.85
C VAL A 45 3.97 16.76 2.76
N LEU A 46 4.03 15.47 2.43
CA LEU A 46 3.11 14.84 1.49
C LEU A 46 2.07 14.04 2.27
N THR A 47 0.80 14.20 1.90
CA THR A 47 -0.28 13.35 2.39
C THR A 47 -0.56 12.28 1.35
N ILE A 48 -0.55 11.01 1.75
CA ILE A 48 -0.78 9.88 0.85
C ILE A 48 -1.90 9.04 1.43
N PHE A 49 -2.98 8.87 0.68
CA PHE A 49 -4.06 7.94 0.96
C PHE A 49 -3.87 6.68 0.12
N ASN A 50 -4.00 5.52 0.76
CA ASN A 50 -4.04 4.22 0.10
C ASN A 50 -5.42 3.60 0.31
N LEU A 51 -6.09 3.31 -0.79
CA LEU A 51 -7.49 2.93 -0.85
C LEU A 51 -7.63 1.52 -1.43
N TYR A 52 -8.49 0.72 -0.82
CA TYR A 52 -9.06 -0.47 -1.44
C TYR A 52 -10.55 -0.44 -1.21
N CYS A 53 -11.34 -0.37 -2.28
CA CYS A 53 -12.78 -0.49 -2.15
C CYS A 53 -13.28 -1.73 -2.91
N PRO A 54 -13.86 -2.72 -2.21
CA PRO A 54 -14.53 -3.83 -2.87
C PRO A 54 -15.69 -3.37 -3.77
N PRO A 55 -16.03 -4.14 -4.82
CA PRO A 55 -17.15 -3.82 -5.71
C PRO A 55 -18.53 -3.73 -5.01
N ASP A 56 -18.70 -4.41 -3.86
CA ASP A 56 -19.97 -4.45 -3.11
C ASP A 56 -20.07 -3.39 -1.99
N LYS A 57 -19.18 -2.38 -1.99
CA LYS A 57 -19.05 -1.36 -0.93
C LYS A 57 -19.02 0.06 -1.49
N GLU A 58 -19.46 1.03 -0.71
CA GLU A 58 -19.40 2.45 -1.09
C GLU A 58 -17.95 2.97 -1.05
N LEU A 59 -17.56 3.80 -2.03
CA LEU A 59 -16.19 4.32 -2.11
C LEU A 59 -15.83 5.22 -0.93
N SER A 60 -16.81 5.95 -0.37
CA SER A 60 -16.62 6.85 0.76
C SER A 60 -15.55 7.92 0.53
N LEU A 61 -15.35 8.38 -0.70
CA LEU A 61 -14.28 9.33 -1.06
C LEU A 61 -14.43 10.70 -0.39
N GLN A 62 -15.65 11.10 -0.04
CA GLN A 62 -15.98 12.30 0.73
C GLN A 62 -15.36 12.31 2.14
N THR A 63 -14.92 11.16 2.65
CA THR A 63 -14.24 11.05 3.95
C THR A 63 -12.76 11.45 3.88
N LEU A 64 -12.22 11.61 2.66
CA LEU A 64 -10.85 12.05 2.44
C LEU A 64 -10.74 13.56 2.65
N ASP A 65 -10.04 13.97 3.71
CA ASP A 65 -9.64 15.37 3.93
C ASP A 65 -8.46 15.72 3.00
N ILE A 66 -8.78 16.07 1.75
CA ILE A 66 -7.80 16.37 0.72
C ILE A 66 -7.20 17.78 0.96
N PRO A 67 -5.89 17.90 1.25
CA PRO A 67 -5.25 19.19 1.37
C PRO A 67 -5.11 19.85 -0.01
N ALA A 68 -4.95 21.18 -0.02
CA ALA A 68 -4.84 21.96 -1.27
C ALA A 68 -3.62 21.59 -2.13
N GLU A 69 -2.55 21.07 -1.53
CA GLU A 69 -1.29 20.73 -2.20
C GLU A 69 -0.66 19.47 -1.59
N ASN A 70 0.30 18.89 -2.32
CA ASN A 70 1.12 17.74 -1.89
C ASN A 70 0.30 16.51 -1.46
N CYS A 71 -0.82 16.21 -2.13
CA CYS A 71 -1.64 15.03 -1.86
C CYS A 71 -1.50 13.97 -2.95
N LEU A 72 -1.47 12.70 -2.56
CA LEU A 72 -1.76 11.55 -3.41
C LEU A 72 -2.92 10.74 -2.84
N ALA A 73 -3.82 10.31 -3.71
CA ALA A 73 -4.77 9.25 -3.42
C ALA A 73 -4.56 8.14 -4.43
N VAL A 74 -4.21 6.94 -3.95
CA VAL A 74 -3.86 5.80 -4.79
C VAL A 74 -4.57 4.55 -4.30
N GLY A 75 -4.77 3.59 -5.18
CA GLY A 75 -5.24 2.27 -4.79
C GLY A 75 -6.17 1.64 -5.79
N ASP A 76 -6.90 0.62 -5.35
CA ASP A 76 -7.88 -0.11 -6.15
C ASP A 76 -9.29 0.39 -5.83
N PHE A 77 -9.85 1.16 -6.77
CA PHE A 77 -11.15 1.81 -6.64
C PHE A 77 -12.29 0.88 -7.08
N ASN A 78 -11.99 -0.18 -7.84
CA ASN A 78 -12.97 -1.02 -8.53
C ASN A 78 -14.07 -0.20 -9.23
N SER A 79 -13.68 0.83 -9.99
CA SER A 79 -14.59 1.71 -10.75
C SER A 79 -14.25 1.70 -12.24
N HIS A 80 -15.25 1.92 -13.10
CA HIS A 80 -15.07 1.89 -14.55
C HIS A 80 -15.35 3.26 -15.17
N SER A 81 -14.38 3.80 -15.90
CA SER A 81 -14.55 4.99 -16.73
C SER A 81 -13.68 4.94 -17.97
N THR A 82 -14.19 5.56 -19.04
CA THR A 82 -13.43 5.87 -20.24
C THR A 82 -12.18 6.71 -19.96
N CYS A 83 -12.18 7.53 -18.90
CA CYS A 83 -11.05 8.38 -18.52
C CYS A 83 -9.80 7.59 -18.10
N TRP A 84 -9.94 6.32 -17.71
CA TRP A 84 -8.82 5.43 -17.36
C TRP A 84 -8.87 4.08 -18.07
N GLY A 85 -9.47 4.06 -19.28
CA GLY A 85 -9.29 2.96 -20.24
C GLY A 85 -10.37 1.88 -20.24
N TYR A 86 -11.58 2.15 -19.73
CA TYR A 86 -12.75 1.30 -19.95
C TYR A 86 -13.54 1.73 -21.20
N ASP A 87 -14.34 0.83 -21.77
CA ASP A 87 -15.19 1.14 -22.94
C ASP A 87 -16.38 2.03 -22.57
N GLU A 88 -16.87 1.92 -21.33
CA GLU A 88 -18.02 2.66 -20.81
C GLU A 88 -17.74 3.11 -19.36
N THR A 89 -18.37 4.21 -18.97
CA THR A 89 -18.36 4.70 -17.59
C THR A 89 -19.57 4.14 -16.84
N ASP A 90 -19.35 3.54 -15.68
CA ASP A 90 -20.43 3.10 -14.78
C ASP A 90 -20.72 4.15 -13.69
N ASN A 91 -21.81 3.98 -12.96
CA ASN A 91 -22.21 4.92 -11.88
C ASN A 91 -21.08 5.16 -10.85
N ARG A 92 -20.21 4.17 -10.67
CA ARG A 92 -19.11 4.24 -9.72
C ARG A 92 -17.92 4.99 -10.31
N GLY A 93 -17.70 4.90 -11.61
CA GLY A 93 -16.81 5.78 -12.36
C GLY A 93 -17.27 7.22 -12.32
N GLU A 94 -18.57 7.47 -12.51
CA GLU A 94 -19.16 8.81 -12.37
C GLU A 94 -18.92 9.38 -10.97
N GLU A 95 -19.13 8.59 -9.90
CA GLU A 95 -18.83 9.01 -8.52
C GLU A 95 -17.36 9.41 -8.33
N VAL A 96 -16.42 8.67 -8.94
CA VAL A 96 -14.99 8.97 -8.87
C VAL A 96 -14.64 10.23 -9.67
N GLU A 97 -15.27 10.45 -10.83
CA GLU A 97 -15.09 11.64 -11.64
C GLU A 97 -15.63 12.90 -10.95
N ASP A 98 -16.81 12.83 -10.35
CA ASP A 98 -17.39 13.91 -9.56
C ASP A 98 -16.48 14.25 -8.37
N TRP A 99 -16.02 13.23 -7.63
CA TRP A 99 -15.07 13.42 -6.53
C TRP A 99 -13.75 14.04 -7.01
N GLN A 100 -13.23 13.64 -8.17
CA GLN A 100 -12.02 14.23 -8.75
C GLN A 100 -12.20 15.74 -8.96
N ILE A 101 -13.33 16.16 -9.52
CA ILE A 101 -13.65 17.57 -9.78
C ILE A 101 -13.78 18.34 -8.46
N ASP A 102 -14.59 17.83 -7.53
CA ASP A 102 -14.88 18.50 -6.25
C ASP A 102 -13.63 18.65 -5.38
N SER A 103 -12.79 17.61 -5.34
CA SER A 103 -11.53 17.60 -4.59
C SER A 103 -10.37 18.30 -5.32
N LYS A 104 -10.57 18.74 -6.57
CA LYS A 104 -9.54 19.36 -7.43
C LYS A 104 -8.30 18.48 -7.60
N MET A 105 -8.51 17.17 -7.59
CA MET A 105 -7.47 16.19 -7.83
C MET A 105 -7.30 15.96 -9.34
N VAL A 106 -6.09 15.64 -9.75
CA VAL A 106 -5.72 15.36 -11.14
C VAL A 106 -5.48 13.86 -11.28
N LEU A 107 -6.19 13.23 -12.22
CA LEU A 107 -5.97 11.83 -12.59
C LEU A 107 -4.58 11.68 -13.23
N LEU A 108 -3.79 10.72 -12.74
CA LEU A 108 -2.47 10.39 -13.27
C LEU A 108 -2.49 9.22 -14.25
N ASN A 109 -3.58 8.47 -14.30
CA ASN A 109 -3.78 7.41 -15.28
C ASN A 109 -3.94 8.03 -16.67
N ASP A 110 -3.39 7.34 -17.66
CA ASP A 110 -3.67 7.57 -19.07
C ASP A 110 -4.56 6.41 -19.58
N PRO A 111 -5.60 6.66 -20.38
CA PRO A 111 -6.44 5.58 -20.92
C PRO A 111 -5.67 4.57 -21.78
N GLU A 112 -4.51 4.95 -22.33
CA GLU A 112 -3.63 4.07 -23.10
C GLU A 112 -2.60 3.31 -22.23
N ASP A 113 -2.63 3.50 -20.90
CA ASP A 113 -1.78 2.76 -19.99
C ASP A 113 -2.03 1.24 -20.11
N PRO A 114 -0.98 0.40 -19.98
CA PRO A 114 -1.19 -1.03 -19.90
C PRO A 114 -2.15 -1.37 -18.75
N PRO A 115 -3.07 -2.34 -18.93
CA PRO A 115 -4.03 -2.67 -17.88
C PRO A 115 -3.32 -3.18 -16.63
N THR A 116 -3.85 -2.81 -15.47
CA THR A 116 -3.26 -3.12 -14.16
C THR A 116 -3.80 -4.41 -13.56
N PHE A 117 -4.88 -4.98 -14.09
CA PHE A 117 -5.48 -6.22 -13.61
C PHE A 117 -5.73 -7.21 -14.75
N PHE A 118 -5.56 -8.50 -14.48
CA PHE A 118 -5.95 -9.58 -15.38
C PHE A 118 -6.86 -10.60 -14.70
N SER A 119 -8.12 -10.66 -15.13
CA SER A 119 -9.06 -11.68 -14.68
C SER A 119 -8.82 -12.99 -15.41
N ARG A 120 -8.35 -14.02 -14.69
CA ARG A 120 -8.26 -15.38 -15.25
C ARG A 120 -9.63 -16.00 -15.52
N ARG A 121 -10.64 -15.60 -14.75
CA ARG A 121 -12.01 -16.11 -14.88
C ARG A 121 -12.69 -15.62 -16.17
N TRP A 122 -12.49 -14.35 -16.48
CA TRP A 122 -13.11 -13.68 -17.62
C TRP A 122 -12.17 -13.57 -18.83
N VAL A 123 -10.89 -13.91 -18.64
CA VAL A 123 -9.82 -13.81 -19.65
C VAL A 123 -9.78 -12.39 -20.23
N SER A 124 -9.88 -11.39 -19.35
CA SER A 124 -9.93 -9.98 -19.69
C SER A 124 -8.95 -9.19 -18.82
N SER A 125 -8.48 -8.05 -19.34
CA SER A 125 -7.61 -7.12 -18.58
C SER A 125 -8.34 -5.81 -18.37
N THR A 126 -8.17 -5.20 -17.20
CA THR A 126 -8.82 -3.93 -16.83
C THR A 126 -7.87 -3.05 -16.00
N THR A 127 -8.32 -1.83 -15.65
CA THR A 127 -7.52 -0.83 -14.93
C THR A 127 -8.25 -0.33 -13.68
N PRO A 128 -8.45 -1.16 -12.64
CA PRO A 128 -9.11 -0.73 -11.41
C PRO A 128 -8.19 0.08 -10.47
N ASP A 129 -6.87 0.02 -10.72
CA ASP A 129 -5.86 0.71 -9.92
C ASP A 129 -5.67 2.16 -10.42
N LEU A 130 -6.10 3.13 -9.60
CA LEU A 130 -6.07 4.55 -9.93
C LEU A 130 -5.06 5.31 -9.08
N ALA A 131 -4.55 6.40 -9.64
CA ALA A 131 -3.71 7.35 -8.94
C ALA A 131 -4.17 8.77 -9.26
N PHE A 132 -4.39 9.54 -8.20
CA PHE A 132 -4.75 10.95 -8.25
C PHE A 132 -3.75 11.77 -7.45
N ALA A 133 -3.48 12.99 -7.91
CA ALA A 133 -2.59 13.93 -7.22
C ALA A 133 -3.16 15.34 -7.20
N THR A 134 -2.79 16.16 -6.22
CA THR A 134 -2.99 17.61 -6.33
C THR A 134 -2.20 18.15 -7.54
N ASP A 135 -2.68 19.25 -8.13
CA ASP A 135 -2.10 19.84 -9.34
C ASP A 135 -0.59 20.14 -9.23
N ASP A 136 -0.11 20.56 -8.06
CA ASP A 136 1.31 20.85 -7.82
C ASP A 136 2.20 19.59 -7.88
N LEU A 137 1.61 18.43 -7.54
CA LEU A 137 2.29 17.15 -7.45
C LEU A 137 2.15 16.35 -8.74
N SER A 138 1.02 16.46 -9.43
CA SER A 138 0.80 15.81 -10.74
C SER A 138 1.87 16.23 -11.75
N LYS A 139 2.21 17.52 -11.80
CA LYS A 139 3.26 18.10 -12.65
C LYS A 139 4.67 17.55 -12.38
N LYS A 140 4.87 16.93 -11.22
CA LYS A 140 6.16 16.36 -10.78
C LYS A 140 6.16 14.84 -10.79
N THR A 141 5.04 14.22 -11.15
CA THR A 141 4.85 12.77 -11.00
C THR A 141 4.78 12.10 -12.36
N THR A 142 5.54 11.03 -12.54
CA THR A 142 5.37 10.11 -13.67
C THR A 142 4.78 8.80 -13.19
N ARG A 143 3.88 8.22 -13.98
CA ARG A 143 3.23 6.94 -13.74
C ARG A 143 3.78 5.90 -14.71
N GLY A 144 3.87 4.65 -14.27
CA GLY A 144 4.19 3.53 -15.16
C GLY A 144 3.78 2.19 -14.58
N VAL A 145 3.05 1.41 -15.37
CA VAL A 145 2.64 0.03 -15.02
C VAL A 145 3.81 -0.93 -15.20
N GLN A 146 4.10 -1.72 -14.18
CA GLN A 146 5.22 -2.65 -14.14
C GLN A 146 4.79 -4.05 -14.57
N ASN A 147 5.79 -4.92 -14.80
CA ASN A 147 5.53 -6.33 -15.06
C ASN A 147 4.87 -7.01 -13.86
N GLN A 148 3.99 -7.97 -14.15
CA GLN A 148 3.30 -8.79 -13.16
C GLN A 148 4.31 -9.49 -12.24
N LEU A 149 4.04 -9.49 -10.93
CA LEU A 149 4.91 -10.08 -9.91
C LEU A 149 4.24 -11.31 -9.27
N GLY A 150 5.00 -12.38 -9.05
CA GLY A 150 4.64 -13.45 -8.12
C GLY A 150 3.33 -14.19 -8.39
N GLY A 151 2.80 -14.14 -9.62
CA GLY A 151 1.52 -14.76 -9.98
C GLY A 151 0.26 -13.98 -9.55
N SER A 152 0.43 -12.77 -8.97
CA SER A 152 -0.65 -11.81 -8.69
C SER A 152 -1.40 -11.49 -9.98
N ASP A 153 -2.72 -11.41 -9.95
CA ASP A 153 -3.56 -10.91 -11.05
C ASP A 153 -3.41 -9.40 -11.28
N HIS A 154 -3.01 -8.64 -10.26
CA HIS A 154 -2.63 -7.24 -10.40
C HIS A 154 -1.16 -7.05 -10.83
N ARG A 155 -0.91 -6.02 -11.63
CA ARG A 155 0.38 -5.46 -12.02
C ARG A 155 0.69 -4.24 -11.16
N PRO A 156 1.91 -4.14 -10.58
CA PRO A 156 2.25 -2.98 -9.78
C PRO A 156 2.25 -1.69 -10.59
N VAL A 157 1.71 -0.61 -10.02
CA VAL A 157 1.84 0.75 -10.55
C VAL A 157 2.98 1.45 -9.83
N LYS A 158 3.90 2.04 -10.59
CA LYS A 158 5.00 2.84 -10.05
C LYS A 158 4.73 4.33 -10.31
N LEU A 159 4.72 5.11 -9.24
CA LEU A 159 4.74 6.56 -9.30
C LEU A 159 6.14 7.06 -8.95
N ALA A 160 6.72 7.93 -9.78
CA ALA A 160 7.99 8.59 -9.51
C ALA A 160 7.77 10.09 -9.38
N ILE A 161 7.96 10.61 -8.17
CA ILE A 161 7.74 12.01 -7.84
C ILE A 161 9.09 12.73 -7.78
N ASN A 162 9.27 13.74 -8.62
CA ASN A 162 10.43 14.62 -8.61
C ASN A 162 10.25 15.73 -7.56
N LEU A 163 10.42 15.34 -6.30
CA LEU A 163 10.76 16.26 -5.23
C LEU A 163 12.26 16.49 -5.35
N GLN A 164 12.78 17.71 -5.18
CA GLN A 164 14.24 17.99 -5.19
C GLN A 164 14.96 17.39 -3.97
N TYR A 165 14.65 16.13 -3.67
CA TYR A 165 15.05 15.34 -2.55
C TYR A 165 16.54 15.03 -2.64
N ARG A 166 17.27 15.43 -1.61
CA ARG A 166 18.64 14.97 -1.40
C ARG A 166 18.61 13.91 -0.32
N PRO A 167 18.74 12.62 -0.65
CA PRO A 167 18.75 11.59 0.37
C PRO A 167 19.91 11.87 1.32
N GLN A 168 19.59 12.18 2.58
CA GLN A 168 20.59 12.09 3.63
C GLN A 168 21.13 10.66 3.64
N ASP A 169 22.44 10.53 3.81
CA ASP A 169 23.08 9.25 3.99
C ASP A 169 22.45 8.53 5.18
N SER A 170 21.56 7.58 4.87
CA SER A 170 20.91 6.78 5.91
C SER A 170 22.01 6.04 6.65
N LYS A 171 22.00 6.09 7.99
CA LYS A 171 22.76 5.13 8.80
C LYS A 171 22.43 3.73 8.28
N THR A 172 23.45 2.97 7.90
CA THR A 172 23.26 1.60 7.40
C THR A 172 22.81 0.72 8.57
N PHE A 173 21.52 0.46 8.66
CA PHE A 173 21.02 -0.48 9.65
C PHE A 173 21.44 -1.91 9.26
N PRO A 174 21.85 -2.75 10.23
CA PRO A 174 22.08 -4.17 9.98
C PRO A 174 20.82 -4.81 9.40
N ARG A 175 20.90 -5.35 8.18
CA ARG A 175 19.81 -6.07 7.52
C ARG A 175 20.00 -7.57 7.69
N TRP A 176 18.90 -8.30 7.72
CA TRP A 176 18.92 -9.76 7.66
C TRP A 176 19.64 -10.24 6.40
N ASN A 177 20.61 -11.13 6.57
CA ASN A 177 21.28 -11.78 5.46
C ASN A 177 20.66 -13.15 5.21
N TYR A 178 19.55 -13.17 4.48
CA TYR A 178 18.82 -14.41 4.18
C TYR A 178 19.66 -15.44 3.39
N LYS A 179 20.73 -15.01 2.70
CA LYS A 179 21.67 -15.92 2.03
C LYS A 179 22.58 -16.68 3.00
N LYS A 180 22.74 -16.18 4.23
CA LYS A 180 23.52 -16.81 5.31
C LYS A 180 22.62 -17.31 6.44
N ALA A 181 21.30 -17.38 6.22
CA ALA A 181 20.36 -17.89 7.19
C ALA A 181 20.60 -19.40 7.40
N ASN A 182 20.63 -19.83 8.66
CA ASN A 182 20.49 -21.24 8.99
C ASN A 182 19.00 -21.55 9.13
N TRP A 183 18.38 -21.99 8.03
CA TRP A 183 16.93 -22.22 7.99
C TRP A 183 16.48 -23.37 8.89
N ASP A 184 17.30 -24.41 9.08
CA ASP A 184 16.97 -25.53 9.96
C ASP A 184 16.88 -25.07 11.42
N THR A 185 17.84 -24.23 11.85
CA THR A 185 17.78 -23.60 13.17
C THR A 185 16.58 -22.65 13.28
N PHE A 186 16.29 -21.87 12.25
CA PHE A 186 15.14 -20.97 12.25
C PHE A 186 13.83 -21.74 12.46
N VAL A 187 13.60 -22.83 11.72
CA VAL A 187 12.39 -23.66 11.83
C VAL A 187 12.27 -24.27 13.23
N SER A 188 13.35 -24.88 13.73
CA SER A 188 13.36 -25.48 15.07
C SER A 188 13.03 -24.45 16.16
N LEU A 189 13.64 -23.27 16.11
CA LEU A 189 13.40 -22.20 17.07
C LEU A 189 12.01 -21.56 16.91
N SER A 190 11.51 -21.39 15.68
CA SER A 190 10.17 -20.84 15.46
C SER A 190 9.10 -21.77 16.02
N ASP A 191 9.24 -23.08 15.81
CA ASP A 191 8.32 -24.09 16.35
C ASP A 191 8.39 -24.09 17.88
N GLN A 192 9.59 -24.06 18.44
CA GLN A 192 9.79 -24.02 19.90
C GLN A 192 9.16 -22.77 20.53
N TYR A 193 9.42 -21.59 19.96
CA TYR A 193 8.96 -20.32 20.54
C TYR A 193 7.47 -20.07 20.32
N THR A 194 6.84 -20.69 19.33
CA THR A 194 5.41 -20.54 19.06
C THR A 194 4.54 -21.59 19.75
N LYS A 195 5.11 -22.72 20.20
CA LYS A 195 4.39 -23.86 20.82
C LYS A 195 3.41 -23.50 21.95
N GLY A 196 3.67 -22.43 22.68
CA GLY A 196 2.85 -21.99 23.82
C GLY A 196 1.83 -20.89 23.51
N ILE A 197 1.77 -20.39 22.28
CA ILE A 197 0.91 -19.26 21.92
C ILE A 197 -0.52 -19.78 21.70
N ARG A 198 -1.44 -19.36 22.55
CA ARG A 198 -2.86 -19.74 22.48
C ARG A 198 -3.70 -18.55 22.05
N VAL A 199 -4.45 -18.73 20.96
CA VAL A 199 -5.38 -17.72 20.43
C VAL A 199 -6.68 -17.69 21.24
N ALA A 200 -7.08 -18.82 21.82
CA ALA A 200 -8.35 -18.97 22.53
C ALA A 200 -8.40 -18.26 23.91
N ASP A 201 -7.25 -18.01 24.54
CA ASP A 201 -7.16 -17.51 25.92
C ASP A 201 -6.71 -16.04 26.02
N GLN A 202 -6.49 -15.37 24.88
CA GLN A 202 -5.92 -14.02 24.83
C GLN A 202 -6.66 -13.10 23.87
N ASN A 203 -6.64 -11.80 24.17
CA ASN A 203 -6.94 -10.76 23.19
C ASN A 203 -6.09 -11.03 21.93
N ILE A 204 -6.73 -11.09 20.76
CA ILE A 204 -6.09 -11.44 19.48
C ILE A 204 -4.83 -10.62 19.20
N ASN A 205 -4.82 -9.34 19.60
CA ASN A 205 -3.65 -8.46 19.45
C ASN A 205 -2.45 -8.94 20.29
N ARG A 206 -2.69 -9.48 21.49
CA ARG A 206 -1.63 -10.05 22.34
C ARG A 206 -1.07 -11.35 21.75
N ALA A 207 -1.92 -12.18 21.17
CA ALA A 207 -1.46 -13.41 20.50
C ALA A 207 -0.59 -13.07 19.27
N ILE A 208 -1.00 -12.08 18.47
CA ILE A 208 -0.23 -11.57 17.34
C ILE A 208 1.12 -10.99 17.80
N ASP A 209 1.13 -10.18 18.86
CA ASP A 209 2.37 -9.64 19.41
C ASP A 209 3.32 -10.72 19.92
N ALA A 210 2.78 -11.74 20.61
CA ALA A 210 3.57 -12.88 21.07
C ALA A 210 4.16 -13.68 19.91
N PHE A 211 3.36 -13.89 18.85
CA PHE A 211 3.80 -14.59 17.65
C PHE A 211 4.90 -13.82 16.93
N ASN A 212 4.71 -12.51 16.70
CA ASN A 212 5.70 -11.65 16.09
C ASN A 212 7.02 -11.65 16.87
N LYS A 213 6.96 -11.57 18.21
CA LYS A 213 8.15 -11.66 19.07
C LYS A 213 8.85 -13.02 18.94
N ALA A 214 8.10 -14.11 18.92
CA ALA A 214 8.65 -15.47 18.76
C ALA A 214 9.40 -15.62 17.42
N ILE A 215 8.78 -15.20 16.31
CA ILE A 215 9.37 -15.25 14.98
C ILE A 215 10.61 -14.36 14.88
N LEU A 216 10.53 -13.12 15.39
CA LEU A 216 11.67 -12.19 15.39
C LEU A 216 12.84 -12.70 16.24
N LYS A 217 12.56 -13.38 17.35
CA LYS A 217 13.57 -14.01 18.20
C LYS A 217 14.25 -15.16 17.47
N ALA A 218 13.48 -16.09 16.90
CA ALA A 218 14.03 -17.19 16.09
C ALA A 218 14.90 -16.66 14.94
N ALA A 219 14.42 -15.64 14.23
CA ALA A 219 15.18 -14.98 13.18
C ALA A 219 16.50 -14.39 13.71
N SER A 220 16.50 -13.76 14.89
CA SER A 220 17.68 -13.10 15.46
C SER A 220 18.81 -14.07 15.80
N GLU A 221 18.46 -15.31 16.13
CA GLU A 221 19.40 -16.37 16.47
C GLU A 221 19.86 -17.15 15.24
N ALA A 222 19.02 -17.26 14.20
CA ALA A 222 19.28 -18.09 13.02
C ALA A 222 19.76 -17.31 11.78
N ILE A 223 19.50 -16.01 11.71
CA ILE A 223 19.75 -15.17 10.53
C ILE A 223 20.73 -14.06 10.88
N PRO A 224 21.98 -14.12 10.41
CA PRO A 224 22.95 -13.07 10.65
C PRO A 224 22.48 -11.71 10.13
N ARG A 225 22.75 -10.64 10.89
CA ARG A 225 22.53 -9.27 10.46
C ARG A 225 23.83 -8.59 10.07
N GLY A 226 23.82 -7.80 9.01
CA GLY A 226 24.98 -7.04 8.58
C GLY A 226 24.63 -5.82 7.74
N ALA A 227 25.56 -4.88 7.67
CA ALA A 227 25.48 -3.72 6.80
C ALA A 227 26.58 -3.84 5.74
N ARG A 228 26.26 -3.58 4.47
CA ARG A 228 27.32 -3.37 3.46
C ARG A 228 28.04 -2.07 3.82
N LYS A 229 29.36 -2.13 3.99
CA LYS A 229 30.20 -0.92 4.00
C LYS A 229 30.06 -0.28 2.61
N LYS A 230 29.78 1.02 2.56
CA LYS A 230 29.93 1.78 1.31
C LYS A 230 31.43 1.74 0.99
N LEU A 231 31.77 1.18 -0.16
CA LEU A 231 33.10 1.32 -0.78
C LEU A 231 33.16 2.68 -1.48
#